data_AF-A0A954ABQ7-F1
#
_entry.id   AF-A0A954ABQ7-F1
#
_cell.length_a   1.000
_cell.length_b   1.000
_cell.length_c   1.000
_cell.angle_alpha   90.00
_cell.angle_beta   90.00
_cell.angle_gamma   90.00
#
_symmetry.space_group_name_H-M   'P 1'
#
loop_
_entity.id
_entity.type
_entity.pdbx_description
1 polymer ?
#
loop_
_entity_poly.entity_id
_entity_poly.type
_entity_poly.pdbx_seq_one_letter_code
_entity_poly.pdbx_strand_id
1 'polypeptide(L)'
;MSSRDLVEQLTQVARVFGAEAAARKRSLLESIAALPRVRPKDLVALQALIEFLRGYPDDPRVLRATHRVRDRLREWVAELPDGGATSALIDKGFPGSHNTSAYAYGVLRRAVRRFGDCYTIDWDAFDADVSLTSAGWSLLNGVEGDALEDMPCSWREWFETCRPPDARSDVEHLVRIFESRELPLMVRASLYENCQLLLRYSLRHPGMGKCEVDLPVDRICYQKADVPRERFPLEPEIRKPIPALKPLARADGEAIVDFCQLAMASRTLEIHPL
;
A
#
# COMPACT_ATOMS: atom_id res chain seq x y z
N MET A 1 3.82 31.87 -3.27
CA MET A 1 3.21 31.25 -2.07
C MET A 1 3.96 29.97 -1.75
N SER A 2 4.14 29.63 -0.48
CA SER A 2 4.81 28.38 -0.11
C SER A 2 3.88 27.16 -0.27
N SER A 3 4.44 25.95 -0.30
CA SER A 3 3.65 24.71 -0.29
C SER A 3 2.73 24.65 0.93
N ARG A 4 3.21 25.12 2.09
CA ARG A 4 2.46 25.22 3.33
C ARG A 4 1.16 26.00 3.15
N ASP A 5 1.28 27.23 2.67
CA ASP A 5 0.16 28.17 2.59
C ASP A 5 -0.92 27.64 1.63
N LEU A 6 -0.50 27.03 0.53
CA LEU A 6 -1.41 26.45 -0.45
C LEU A 6 -2.17 25.23 0.09
N VAL A 7 -1.47 24.33 0.80
CA VAL A 7 -2.08 23.14 1.40
C VAL A 7 -2.98 23.50 2.57
N GLU A 8 -2.60 24.47 3.41
CA GLU A 8 -3.44 24.99 4.48
C GLU A 8 -4.73 25.63 3.92
N GLN A 9 -4.62 26.44 2.87
CA GLN A 9 -5.80 27.02 2.22
C GLN A 9 -6.68 25.96 1.55
N LEU A 10 -6.09 24.95 0.90
CA LEU A 10 -6.86 23.84 0.32
C LEU A 10 -7.61 23.07 1.41
N THR A 11 -6.97 22.86 2.57
CA THR A 11 -7.59 22.20 3.73
C THR A 11 -8.83 22.95 4.20
N GLN A 12 -8.76 24.29 4.30
CA GLN A 12 -9.89 25.12 4.73
C GLN A 12 -11.08 25.04 3.78
N VAL A 13 -10.83 24.97 2.46
CA VAL A 13 -11.91 24.97 1.46
C VAL A 13 -12.35 23.57 1.02
N ALA A 14 -11.63 22.51 1.39
CA ALA A 14 -11.87 21.14 0.89
C ALA A 14 -13.33 20.68 1.06
N ARG A 15 -13.93 20.99 2.22
CA ARG A 15 -15.32 20.61 2.59
C ARG A 15 -16.35 21.71 2.34
N VAL A 16 -15.94 22.82 1.72
CA VAL A 16 -16.86 23.89 1.31
C VAL A 16 -17.33 23.58 -0.11
N PHE A 17 -18.64 23.63 -0.37
CA PHE A 17 -19.21 23.28 -1.66
C PHE A 17 -19.92 24.47 -2.30
N GLY A 18 -20.07 24.43 -3.62
CA GLY A 18 -20.66 25.50 -4.42
C GLY A 18 -19.72 25.96 -5.54
N ALA A 19 -20.24 26.74 -6.48
CA ALA A 19 -19.50 27.14 -7.68
C ALA A 19 -18.21 27.93 -7.36
N GLU A 20 -18.28 28.82 -6.36
CA GLU A 20 -17.14 29.61 -5.90
C GLU A 20 -16.09 28.73 -5.21
N ALA A 21 -16.51 27.85 -4.30
CA ALA A 21 -15.61 26.91 -3.63
C ALA A 21 -14.93 25.96 -4.63
N ALA A 22 -15.68 25.45 -5.62
CA ALA A 22 -15.13 24.64 -6.70
C ALA A 22 -14.12 25.41 -7.56
N ALA A 23 -14.35 26.70 -7.85
CA ALA A 23 -13.37 27.55 -8.51
C ALA A 23 -12.11 27.76 -7.65
N ARG A 24 -12.28 27.99 -6.35
CA ARG A 24 -11.16 28.17 -5.42
C ARG A 24 -10.31 26.90 -5.28
N LYS A 25 -10.94 25.73 -5.11
CA LYS A 25 -10.25 24.43 -5.08
C LYS A 25 -9.43 24.21 -6.35
N ARG A 26 -10.00 24.46 -7.54
CA ARG A 26 -9.29 24.32 -8.82
C ARG A 26 -8.04 25.21 -8.89
N SER A 27 -8.19 26.49 -8.55
CA SER A 27 -7.06 27.43 -8.54
C SER A 27 -5.93 27.01 -7.58
N LEU A 28 -6.29 26.55 -6.38
CA LEU A 28 -5.32 26.04 -5.40
C LEU A 28 -4.63 24.77 -5.90
N LEU A 29 -5.37 23.80 -6.42
CA LEU A 29 -4.82 22.56 -6.99
C LEU A 29 -3.89 22.83 -8.17
N GLU A 30 -4.23 23.76 -9.06
CA GLU A 30 -3.37 24.16 -10.18
C GLU A 30 -2.08 24.83 -9.70
N SER A 31 -2.17 25.68 -8.67
CA SER A 31 -1.01 26.31 -8.06
C SER A 31 -0.12 25.29 -7.34
N ILE A 32 -0.70 24.29 -6.67
CA ILE A 32 0.02 23.19 -6.03
C ILE A 32 0.72 22.33 -7.09
N ALA A 33 0.02 21.96 -8.17
CA ALA A 33 0.60 21.15 -9.26
C ALA A 33 1.82 21.83 -9.92
N ALA A 34 1.83 23.16 -9.98
CA ALA A 34 2.92 23.95 -10.53
C ALA A 34 4.13 24.10 -9.58
N LEU A 35 4.04 23.63 -8.33
CA LEU A 35 5.17 23.70 -7.41
C LEU A 35 6.32 22.80 -7.89
N PRO A 36 7.57 23.30 -7.86
CA PRO A 36 8.73 22.47 -8.19
C PRO A 36 8.97 21.40 -7.13
N ARG A 37 8.67 21.70 -5.86
CA ARG A 37 8.86 20.79 -4.72
C ARG A 37 7.83 21.06 -3.63
N VAL A 38 7.54 20.04 -2.84
CA VAL A 38 6.64 20.08 -1.69
C VAL A 38 7.36 19.50 -0.47
N ARG A 39 7.21 20.11 0.69
CA ARG A 39 7.86 19.62 1.92
C ARG A 39 7.23 18.29 2.35
N PRO A 40 7.98 17.34 2.95
CA PRO A 40 7.44 16.05 3.38
C PRO A 40 6.16 16.14 4.23
N LYS A 41 6.11 17.07 5.19
CA LYS A 41 4.91 17.27 6.03
C LYS A 41 3.69 17.73 5.23
N ASP A 42 3.90 18.57 4.21
CA ASP A 42 2.82 19.07 3.36
C ASP A 42 2.34 17.98 2.39
N LEU A 43 3.23 17.06 1.96
CA LEU A 43 2.86 15.90 1.14
C LEU A 43 1.83 15.02 1.87
N VAL A 44 2.05 14.72 3.16
CA VAL A 44 1.12 13.92 3.99
C VAL A 44 -0.27 14.56 4.05
N ALA A 45 -0.34 15.85 4.35
CA ALA A 45 -1.62 16.57 4.36
C ALA A 45 -2.26 16.61 2.97
N LEU A 46 -1.46 16.84 1.92
CA LEU A 46 -1.93 16.90 0.55
C LEU A 46 -2.47 15.56 0.05
N GLN A 47 -1.85 14.43 0.41
CA GLN A 47 -2.32 13.08 0.06
C GLN A 47 -3.75 12.85 0.59
N ALA A 48 -4.00 13.18 1.86
CA ALA A 48 -5.33 13.07 2.44
C ALA A 48 -6.37 13.96 1.72
N LEU A 49 -5.98 15.17 1.33
CA LEU A 49 -6.85 16.07 0.54
C LEU A 49 -7.13 15.53 -0.86
N ILE A 50 -6.14 14.94 -1.52
CA ILE A 50 -6.29 14.31 -2.85
C ILE A 50 -7.27 13.14 -2.77
N GLU A 51 -7.13 12.28 -1.77
CA GLU A 51 -8.06 11.16 -1.54
C GLU A 51 -9.48 11.66 -1.32
N PHE A 52 -9.64 12.67 -0.46
CA PHE A 52 -10.95 13.26 -0.22
C PHE A 52 -11.55 13.86 -1.49
N LEU A 53 -10.79 14.65 -2.24
CA LEU A 53 -11.28 15.31 -3.45
C LEU A 53 -11.43 14.35 -4.65
N ARG A 54 -10.78 13.17 -4.64
CA ARG A 54 -11.07 12.07 -5.58
C ARG A 54 -12.39 11.39 -5.25
N GLY A 55 -12.65 11.14 -3.96
CA GLY A 55 -13.89 10.49 -3.50
C GLY A 55 -15.11 11.39 -3.56
N TYR A 56 -14.93 12.70 -3.34
CA TYR A 56 -16.01 13.68 -3.24
C TYR A 56 -15.75 14.95 -4.08
N PRO A 57 -15.50 14.84 -5.40
CA PRO A 57 -15.21 15.99 -6.26
C PRO A 57 -16.45 16.86 -6.46
N ASP A 58 -16.30 18.19 -6.46
CA ASP A 58 -17.42 19.10 -6.72
C ASP A 58 -17.95 19.01 -8.15
N ASP A 59 -17.05 18.82 -9.11
CA ASP A 59 -17.33 18.80 -10.55
C ASP A 59 -16.18 18.09 -11.32
N PRO A 60 -16.34 17.82 -12.63
CA PRO A 60 -15.29 17.16 -13.42
C PRO A 60 -13.97 17.94 -13.49
N ARG A 61 -13.99 19.27 -13.32
CA ARG A 61 -12.80 20.12 -13.40
C ARG A 61 -11.99 20.04 -12.10
N VAL A 62 -12.65 20.00 -10.93
CA VAL A 62 -12.00 19.71 -9.64
C VAL A 62 -11.33 18.35 -9.70
N LEU A 63 -12.04 17.31 -10.15
CA LEU A 63 -11.47 15.96 -10.24
C LEU A 63 -10.22 15.91 -11.13
N ARG A 64 -10.26 16.54 -12.32
CA ARG A 64 -9.10 16.63 -13.20
C ARG A 64 -7.93 17.37 -12.56
N ALA A 65 -8.19 18.48 -11.85
CA ALA A 65 -7.14 19.20 -11.14
C ALA A 65 -6.54 18.35 -10.00
N THR A 66 -7.36 17.60 -9.28
CA THR A 66 -6.90 16.64 -8.26
C THR A 66 -6.01 15.55 -8.87
N HIS A 67 -6.38 15.00 -10.04
CA HIS A 67 -5.56 14.00 -10.74
C HIS A 67 -4.20 14.58 -11.18
N ARG A 68 -4.16 15.83 -11.65
CA ARG A 68 -2.88 16.48 -11.98
C ARG A 68 -1.95 16.58 -10.77
N VAL A 69 -2.49 16.92 -9.59
CA VAL A 69 -1.68 16.96 -8.36
C VAL A 69 -1.24 15.55 -7.96
N ARG A 70 -2.14 14.56 -8.04
CA ARG A 70 -1.82 13.15 -7.80
C ARG A 70 -0.63 12.69 -8.66
N ASP A 71 -0.66 13.00 -9.95
CA ASP A 71 0.36 12.56 -10.91
C ASP A 71 1.75 13.14 -10.59
N ARG A 72 1.80 14.29 -9.88
CA ARG A 72 3.05 14.92 -9.41
C ARG A 72 3.60 14.31 -8.11
N LEU A 73 2.81 13.54 -7.36
CA LEU A 73 3.24 13.02 -6.04
C LEU A 73 4.52 12.19 -6.14
N ARG A 74 4.60 11.29 -7.13
CA ARG A 74 5.76 10.42 -7.33
C ARG A 74 7.03 11.22 -7.62
N GLU A 75 6.92 12.25 -8.45
CA GLU A 75 8.03 13.14 -8.77
C GLU A 75 8.49 13.89 -7.52
N TRP A 76 7.57 14.48 -6.75
CA TRP A 76 7.95 15.18 -5.52
C TRP A 76 8.56 14.26 -4.46
N VAL A 77 8.15 12.99 -4.38
CA VAL A 77 8.75 12.00 -3.48
C VAL A 77 10.15 11.60 -3.96
N ALA A 78 10.35 11.41 -5.26
CA ALA A 78 11.65 11.06 -5.83
C ALA A 78 12.71 12.16 -5.62
N GLU A 79 12.30 13.43 -5.56
CA GLU A 79 13.16 14.58 -5.30
C GLU A 79 13.52 14.77 -3.80
N LEU A 80 12.95 13.96 -2.90
CA LEU A 80 13.33 13.98 -1.49
C LEU A 80 14.67 13.25 -1.28
N PRO A 81 15.43 13.63 -0.24
CA PRO A 81 16.56 12.82 0.22
C PRO A 81 16.14 11.35 0.42
N ASP A 82 17.04 10.44 0.05
CA ASP A 82 16.84 8.99 0.13
C ASP A 82 15.61 8.47 -0.65
N GLY A 83 15.19 9.20 -1.70
CA GLY A 83 14.11 8.79 -2.60
C GLY A 83 12.75 8.66 -1.93
N GLY A 84 12.53 9.37 -0.81
CA GLY A 84 11.29 9.28 -0.05
C GLY A 84 11.33 8.33 1.14
N ALA A 85 12.47 7.70 1.45
CA ALA A 85 12.70 6.91 2.67
C ALA A 85 12.79 7.77 3.96
N THR A 86 12.13 8.93 3.97
CA THR A 86 11.99 9.76 5.15
C THR A 86 10.89 9.18 6.05
N SER A 87 11.11 9.21 7.37
CA SER A 87 10.15 8.72 8.38
C SER A 87 8.75 9.37 8.28
N ALA A 88 8.63 10.53 7.64
CA ALA A 88 7.34 11.17 7.39
C ALA A 88 6.47 10.44 6.35
N LEU A 89 7.07 9.66 5.44
CA LEU A 89 6.37 9.03 4.30
C LEU A 89 6.36 7.50 4.34
N ILE A 90 7.24 6.88 5.13
CA ILE A 90 7.23 5.43 5.39
C ILE A 90 5.87 5.05 6.01
N ASP A 91 5.31 3.93 5.56
CA ASP A 91 4.01 3.39 6.01
C ASP A 91 2.78 4.27 5.72
N LYS A 92 2.95 5.36 4.96
CA LYS A 92 1.84 6.26 4.58
C LYS A 92 1.29 5.98 3.18
N GLY A 93 1.85 5.00 2.45
CA GLY A 93 1.33 4.64 1.14
C GLY A 93 1.67 5.61 0.01
N PHE A 94 2.76 6.37 0.15
CA PHE A 94 3.17 7.31 -0.90
C PHE A 94 3.72 6.60 -2.13
N PRO A 95 3.35 7.05 -3.34
CA PRO A 95 4.03 6.62 -4.57
C PRO A 95 5.55 6.80 -4.46
N GLY A 96 6.31 5.74 -4.74
CA GLY A 96 7.78 5.75 -4.66
C GLY A 96 8.36 5.49 -3.26
N SER A 97 7.53 5.46 -2.20
CA SER A 97 7.94 5.11 -0.84
C SER A 97 7.88 3.59 -0.59
N HIS A 98 8.01 3.16 0.65
CA HIS A 98 7.75 1.79 1.08
C HIS A 98 6.87 1.73 2.34
N ASN A 99 6.21 0.58 2.50
CA ASN A 99 5.50 0.20 3.71
C ASN A 99 6.21 -1.02 4.34
N THR A 100 6.35 -1.06 5.65
CA THR A 100 6.90 -2.18 6.40
C THR A 100 5.79 -2.85 7.20
N SER A 101 5.59 -4.16 7.01
CA SER A 101 4.55 -4.90 7.72
C SER A 101 4.82 -6.40 7.76
N ALA A 102 4.24 -7.09 8.75
CA ALA A 102 4.14 -8.54 8.78
C ALA A 102 2.90 -8.98 7.99
N TYR A 103 3.12 -9.66 6.86
CA TYR A 103 2.03 -10.13 5.99
C TYR A 103 1.64 -11.56 6.32
N ALA A 104 0.35 -11.87 6.45
CA ALA A 104 -0.09 -13.27 6.53
C ALA A 104 0.35 -14.06 5.28
N TYR A 105 0.79 -15.32 5.47
CA TYR A 105 1.42 -16.13 4.41
C TYR A 105 0.53 -16.27 3.16
N GLY A 106 -0.79 -16.44 3.35
CA GLY A 106 -1.76 -16.56 2.26
C GLY A 106 -1.89 -15.31 1.38
N VAL A 107 -1.67 -14.13 1.96
CA VAL A 107 -1.62 -12.85 1.24
C VAL A 107 -0.28 -12.71 0.54
N LEU A 108 0.81 -12.97 1.27
CA LEU A 108 2.17 -12.83 0.77
C LEU A 108 2.41 -13.66 -0.49
N ARG A 109 2.06 -14.96 -0.48
CA ARG A 109 2.27 -15.84 -1.64
C ARG A 109 1.60 -15.31 -2.91
N ARG A 110 0.44 -14.66 -2.77
CA ARG A 110 -0.31 -14.11 -3.92
C ARG A 110 0.34 -12.80 -4.38
N ALA A 111 0.70 -11.94 -3.43
CA ALA A 111 1.36 -10.67 -3.70
C ALA A 111 2.71 -10.88 -4.42
N VAL A 112 3.53 -11.80 -3.94
CA VAL A 112 4.86 -12.12 -4.49
C VAL A 112 4.80 -12.66 -5.92
N ARG A 113 3.78 -13.44 -6.28
CA ARG A 113 3.62 -13.90 -7.67
C ARG A 113 3.55 -12.72 -8.64
N ARG A 114 2.85 -11.66 -8.24
CA ARG A 114 2.59 -10.48 -9.08
C ARG A 114 3.67 -9.39 -8.94
N PHE A 115 4.16 -9.16 -7.73
CA PHE A 115 5.04 -8.05 -7.37
C PHE A 115 6.27 -8.51 -6.61
N GLY A 116 6.81 -9.70 -6.94
CA GLY A 116 7.90 -10.33 -6.20
C GLY A 116 9.14 -9.44 -6.05
N ASP A 117 9.41 -8.62 -7.05
CA ASP A 117 10.49 -7.65 -7.03
C ASP A 117 10.25 -6.52 -6.01
N CYS A 118 9.01 -6.21 -5.65
CA CYS A 118 8.63 -5.13 -4.73
C CYS A 118 8.70 -5.50 -3.25
N TYR A 119 8.88 -6.77 -2.91
CA TYR A 119 8.98 -7.21 -1.52
C TYR A 119 10.42 -7.55 -1.16
N THR A 120 10.91 -7.04 -0.03
CA THR A 120 12.17 -7.48 0.57
C THR A 120 11.99 -7.75 2.05
N ILE A 121 12.83 -8.58 2.65
CA ILE A 121 12.87 -8.72 4.11
C ILE A 121 13.48 -7.43 4.68
N ASP A 122 12.90 -6.91 5.76
CA ASP A 122 13.47 -5.79 6.50
C ASP A 122 14.59 -6.30 7.41
N TRP A 123 15.75 -6.59 6.82
CA TRP A 123 16.89 -7.15 7.55
C TRP A 123 17.40 -6.23 8.67
N ASP A 124 17.20 -4.92 8.56
CA ASP A 124 17.62 -3.96 9.59
C ASP A 124 16.69 -4.01 10.82
N ALA A 125 15.41 -4.35 10.60
CA ALA A 125 14.41 -4.53 11.65
C ALA A 125 14.30 -6.00 12.11
N PHE A 126 15.03 -6.92 11.47
CA PHE A 126 14.98 -8.34 11.76
C PHE A 126 15.91 -8.69 12.92
N ASP A 127 15.32 -8.96 14.08
CA ASP A 127 16.04 -9.54 15.22
C ASP A 127 16.17 -11.06 14.99
N ALA A 128 17.36 -11.49 14.57
CA ALA A 128 17.64 -12.85 14.18
C ALA A 128 17.64 -13.85 15.36
N ASP A 129 17.73 -13.38 16.60
CA ASP A 129 18.03 -14.24 17.76
C ASP A 129 16.86 -15.13 18.22
N VAL A 130 15.62 -14.92 17.72
CA VAL A 130 14.44 -15.65 18.23
C VAL A 130 13.54 -16.29 17.16
N SER A 131 13.29 -15.63 16.01
CA SER A 131 12.13 -15.98 15.18
C SER A 131 12.42 -16.87 13.96
N LEU A 132 13.53 -16.66 13.23
CA LEU A 132 13.91 -17.60 12.15
C LEU A 132 14.62 -18.83 12.68
N THR A 133 15.30 -18.77 13.82
CA THR A 133 16.06 -19.92 14.34
C THR A 133 15.15 -21.05 14.83
N SER A 134 13.96 -20.74 15.36
CA SER A 134 13.03 -21.77 15.86
C SER A 134 12.18 -22.43 14.76
N ALA A 135 11.75 -21.67 13.75
CA ALA A 135 10.96 -22.18 12.62
C ALA A 135 11.80 -22.53 11.38
N GLY A 136 12.96 -21.89 11.22
CA GLY A 136 13.82 -21.96 10.03
C GLY A 136 14.48 -23.32 9.83
N TRP A 137 14.81 -24.07 10.87
CA TRP A 137 15.31 -25.44 10.71
C TRP A 137 14.33 -26.35 9.98
N SER A 138 13.02 -26.13 10.14
CA SER A 138 11.99 -26.87 9.39
C SER A 138 11.89 -26.43 7.93
N LEU A 139 12.50 -25.29 7.57
CA LEU A 139 12.55 -24.75 6.21
C LEU A 139 13.81 -25.15 5.44
N LEU A 140 14.82 -25.68 6.12
CA LEU A 140 16.06 -26.15 5.52
C LEU A 140 15.96 -27.64 5.16
N ASN A 141 16.59 -28.05 4.07
CA ASN A 141 16.93 -29.46 3.90
C ASN A 141 18.12 -29.82 4.81
N GLY A 142 18.38 -31.12 5.05
CA GLY A 142 19.43 -31.53 6.00
C GLY A 142 20.81 -30.91 5.71
N VAL A 143 21.19 -30.80 4.44
CA VAL A 143 22.48 -30.21 4.03
C VAL A 143 22.52 -28.69 4.25
N GLU A 144 21.40 -28.00 3.97
CA GLU A 144 21.27 -26.56 4.26
C GLU A 144 21.29 -26.29 5.77
N GLY A 145 20.74 -27.21 6.56
CA GLY A 145 20.77 -27.17 8.01
C GLY A 145 22.21 -27.27 8.52
N ASP A 146 22.90 -28.37 8.18
CA ASP A 146 24.29 -28.59 8.59
C ASP A 146 25.19 -27.41 8.19
N ALA A 147 25.00 -26.86 6.98
CA ALA A 147 25.76 -25.71 6.50
C ALA A 147 25.48 -24.42 7.30
N LEU A 148 24.25 -24.18 7.78
CA LEU A 148 23.93 -23.00 8.58
C LEU A 148 24.43 -23.13 10.04
N GLU A 149 24.52 -24.36 10.56
CA GLU A 149 25.10 -24.65 11.88
C GLU A 149 26.64 -24.52 11.86
N ASP A 150 27.27 -25.01 10.79
CA ASP A 150 28.73 -25.05 10.67
C ASP A 150 29.35 -23.78 10.06
N MET A 151 28.59 -22.98 9.30
CA MET A 151 29.09 -21.73 8.74
C MET A 151 28.81 -20.53 9.65
N PRO A 152 29.79 -19.63 9.87
CA PRO A 152 29.59 -18.37 10.59
C PRO A 152 28.88 -17.34 9.70
N CYS A 153 27.70 -17.68 9.16
CA CYS A 153 26.92 -16.79 8.30
C CYS A 153 25.56 -16.47 8.92
N SER A 154 25.14 -15.22 8.79
CA SER A 154 23.81 -14.76 9.18
C SER A 154 22.73 -15.27 8.21
N TRP A 155 21.47 -15.25 8.65
CA TRP A 155 20.33 -15.52 7.78
C TRP A 155 20.32 -14.66 6.51
N ARG A 156 20.71 -13.39 6.62
CA ARG A 156 20.81 -12.48 5.47
C ARG A 156 21.82 -13.00 4.44
N GLU A 157 23.03 -13.33 4.89
CA GLU A 157 24.08 -13.86 4.02
C GLU A 157 23.69 -15.20 3.39
N TRP A 158 22.99 -16.05 4.14
CA TRP A 158 22.45 -17.30 3.63
C TRP A 158 21.41 -17.04 2.52
N PHE A 159 20.44 -16.15 2.73
CA PHE A 159 19.44 -15.79 1.71
C PHE A 159 20.09 -15.18 0.47
N GLU A 160 21.09 -14.31 0.65
CA GLU A 160 21.83 -13.70 -0.47
C GLU A 160 22.62 -14.75 -1.28
N THR A 161 23.19 -15.75 -0.61
CA THR A 161 24.01 -16.81 -1.24
C THR A 161 23.17 -17.89 -1.92
N CYS A 162 22.09 -18.33 -1.27
CA CYS A 162 21.26 -19.44 -1.73
C CYS A 162 20.14 -19.01 -2.69
N ARG A 163 19.91 -17.70 -2.87
CA ARG A 163 18.85 -17.19 -3.75
C ARG A 163 19.08 -17.66 -5.20
N PRO A 164 18.08 -18.34 -5.81
CA PRO A 164 18.12 -18.69 -7.22
C PRO A 164 18.31 -17.47 -8.12
N PRO A 165 19.06 -17.58 -9.23
CA PRO A 165 19.30 -16.46 -10.14
C PRO A 165 18.02 -15.83 -10.72
N ASP A 166 16.92 -16.58 -10.78
CA ASP A 166 15.62 -16.17 -11.33
C ASP A 166 14.63 -15.67 -10.25
N ALA A 167 15.02 -15.67 -8.98
CA ALA A 167 14.21 -15.07 -7.92
C ALA A 167 14.40 -13.54 -7.90
N ARG A 168 13.30 -12.79 -7.92
CA ARG A 168 13.33 -11.32 -7.98
C ARG A 168 13.61 -10.66 -6.63
N SER A 169 13.46 -11.40 -5.53
CA SER A 169 13.74 -10.95 -4.16
C SER A 169 14.04 -12.11 -3.22
N ASP A 170 14.55 -11.78 -2.04
CA ASP A 170 14.68 -12.68 -0.89
C ASP A 170 13.31 -13.20 -0.40
N VAL A 171 12.27 -12.37 -0.43
CA VAL A 171 10.89 -12.76 -0.10
C VAL A 171 10.32 -13.73 -1.12
N GLU A 172 10.58 -13.54 -2.42
CA GLU A 172 10.19 -14.50 -3.44
C GLU A 172 10.89 -15.85 -3.24
N HIS A 173 12.18 -15.82 -2.92
CA HIS A 173 12.91 -17.03 -2.57
C HIS A 173 12.33 -17.74 -1.34
N LEU A 174 12.02 -17.01 -0.27
CA LEU A 174 11.37 -17.53 0.92
C LEU A 174 10.04 -18.22 0.59
N VAL A 175 9.17 -17.55 -0.18
CA VAL A 175 7.88 -18.14 -0.60
C VAL A 175 8.10 -19.43 -1.39
N ARG A 176 9.10 -19.48 -2.29
CA ARG A 176 9.44 -20.69 -3.04
C ARG A 176 9.91 -21.83 -2.13
N ILE A 177 10.71 -21.54 -1.09
CA ILE A 177 11.12 -22.53 -0.08
C ILE A 177 9.89 -23.11 0.61
N PHE A 178 8.94 -22.29 1.05
CA PHE A 178 7.70 -22.79 1.64
C PHE A 178 6.81 -23.53 0.62
N GLU A 179 6.79 -23.11 -0.64
CA GLU A 179 5.98 -23.75 -1.68
C GLU A 179 6.51 -25.13 -2.08
N SER A 180 7.82 -25.37 -1.96
CA SER A 180 8.44 -26.67 -2.26
C SER A 180 8.24 -27.73 -1.18
N ARG A 181 7.83 -27.35 0.04
CA ARG A 181 7.58 -28.30 1.13
C ARG A 181 6.21 -28.97 0.98
N GLU A 182 6.19 -30.29 1.15
CA GLU A 182 4.96 -31.12 1.19
C GLU A 182 4.22 -30.96 2.52
N LEU A 183 3.87 -29.72 2.87
CA LEU A 183 3.15 -29.38 4.09
C LEU A 183 1.75 -28.82 3.77
N PRO A 184 0.72 -29.14 4.57
CA PRO A 184 -0.58 -28.51 4.46
C PRO A 184 -0.46 -26.97 4.53
N LEU A 185 -1.30 -26.26 3.77
CA LEU A 185 -1.25 -24.79 3.68
C LEU A 185 -1.29 -24.13 5.06
N MET A 186 -2.12 -24.64 5.97
CA MET A 186 -2.27 -24.11 7.32
C MET A 186 -0.97 -24.24 8.13
N VAL A 187 -0.25 -25.36 7.99
CA VAL A 187 1.04 -25.58 8.65
C VAL A 187 2.10 -24.63 8.12
N ARG A 188 2.16 -24.43 6.79
CA ARG A 188 3.07 -23.45 6.18
C ARG A 188 2.79 -22.03 6.63
N ALA A 189 1.51 -21.66 6.71
CA ALA A 189 1.11 -20.36 7.21
C ALA A 189 1.54 -20.14 8.66
N SER A 190 1.28 -21.13 9.53
CA SER A 190 1.71 -21.06 10.93
C SER A 190 3.23 -20.96 11.07
N LEU A 191 4.00 -21.79 10.35
CA LEU A 191 5.47 -21.73 10.38
C LEU A 191 6.00 -20.35 9.94
N TYR A 192 5.48 -19.82 8.84
CA TYR A 192 5.85 -18.49 8.35
C TYR A 192 5.48 -17.38 9.36
N GLU A 193 4.28 -17.42 9.94
CA GLU A 193 3.81 -16.38 10.88
C GLU A 193 4.60 -16.40 12.19
N ASN A 194 5.10 -17.56 12.61
CA ASN A 194 6.03 -17.67 13.75
C ASN A 194 7.40 -17.04 13.47
N CYS A 195 7.81 -16.90 12.20
CA CYS A 195 9.04 -16.18 11.86
C CYS A 195 8.94 -14.66 12.11
N GLN A 196 7.73 -14.11 12.30
CA GLN A 196 7.47 -12.69 12.58
C GLN A 196 8.23 -11.71 11.66
N LEU A 197 8.38 -12.09 10.38
CA LEU A 197 9.16 -11.32 9.42
C LEU A 197 8.48 -10.00 9.09
N LEU A 198 9.19 -8.89 9.34
CA LEU A 198 8.84 -7.60 8.77
C LEU A 198 9.33 -7.54 7.34
N LEU A 199 8.41 -7.22 6.42
CA LEU A 199 8.70 -7.11 5.00
C LEU A 199 8.54 -5.66 4.55
N ARG A 200 9.51 -5.15 3.80
CA ARG A 200 9.40 -3.88 3.08
C ARG A 200 8.70 -4.14 1.75
N TYR A 201 7.57 -3.46 1.54
CA TYR A 201 6.85 -3.40 0.28
C TYR A 201 7.10 -2.05 -0.40
N SER A 202 7.89 -2.07 -1.47
CA SER A 202 8.26 -0.90 -2.25
C SER A 202 7.17 -0.50 -3.25
N LEU A 203 6.63 0.70 -3.11
CA LEU A 203 5.60 1.31 -3.96
C LEU A 203 6.20 1.99 -5.20
N ARG A 204 7.26 1.39 -5.74
CA ARG A 204 8.10 1.98 -6.79
C ARG A 204 7.48 1.99 -8.18
N HIS A 205 6.51 1.12 -8.45
CA HIS A 205 5.83 1.10 -9.75
C HIS A 205 4.57 1.99 -9.71
N PRO A 206 4.22 2.68 -10.81
CA PRO A 206 2.97 3.41 -10.92
C PRO A 206 1.75 2.52 -10.63
N GLY A 207 0.77 3.05 -9.91
CA GLY A 207 -0.45 2.32 -9.55
C GLY A 207 -0.35 1.57 -8.21
N MET A 208 0.79 1.63 -7.52
CA MET A 208 0.97 0.99 -6.22
C MET A 208 0.71 1.92 -5.04
N GLY A 209 0.92 3.23 -5.22
CA GLY A 209 0.67 4.20 -4.15
C GLY A 209 -0.82 4.31 -3.85
N LYS A 210 -1.16 4.63 -2.60
CA LYS A 210 -2.54 4.75 -2.12
C LYS A 210 -3.41 5.67 -2.98
N CYS A 211 -2.83 6.77 -3.48
CA CYS A 211 -3.52 7.70 -4.38
C CYS A 211 -3.48 7.30 -5.86
N GLU A 212 -2.74 6.27 -6.26
CA GLU A 212 -2.63 5.80 -7.65
C GLU A 212 -3.50 4.57 -7.92
N VAL A 213 -3.88 3.81 -6.89
CA VAL A 213 -4.83 2.70 -7.01
C VAL A 213 -6.19 3.27 -7.40
N ASP A 214 -6.71 2.85 -8.55
CA ASP A 214 -7.97 3.32 -9.10
C ASP A 214 -8.72 2.18 -9.79
N LEU A 215 -10.04 2.13 -9.57
CA LEU A 215 -10.93 1.19 -10.25
C LEU A 215 -11.76 1.98 -11.26
N PRO A 216 -11.78 1.58 -12.54
CA PRO A 216 -12.68 2.19 -13.52
C PRO A 216 -14.13 2.08 -13.03
N VAL A 217 -14.86 3.20 -13.06
CA VAL A 217 -16.29 3.26 -12.72
C VAL A 217 -17.09 3.84 -13.88
N ASP A 218 -18.29 3.30 -14.10
CA ASP A 218 -19.16 3.76 -15.20
C ASP A 218 -19.70 5.18 -14.97
N ARG A 219 -19.81 5.58 -13.70
CA ARG A 219 -20.38 6.86 -13.31
C ARG A 219 -19.67 7.45 -12.11
N ILE A 220 -19.33 8.74 -12.23
CA ILE A 220 -18.81 9.55 -11.14
C ILE A 220 -19.94 10.44 -10.62
N CYS A 221 -20.17 10.41 -9.32
CA CYS A 221 -21.08 11.32 -8.64
C CYS A 221 -20.29 12.53 -8.13
N TYR A 222 -20.80 13.74 -8.38
CA TYR A 222 -20.16 14.97 -7.96
C TYR A 222 -20.87 15.56 -6.74
N GLN A 223 -20.10 15.88 -5.70
CA GLN A 223 -20.59 16.35 -4.42
C GLN A 223 -20.98 17.83 -4.49
N LYS A 224 -22.20 18.18 -4.09
CA LYS A 224 -22.72 19.56 -4.15
C LYS A 224 -22.92 20.23 -2.81
N ALA A 225 -22.91 19.46 -1.73
CA ALA A 225 -23.07 19.91 -0.34
C ALA A 225 -22.33 18.93 0.58
N ASP A 226 -22.15 19.22 1.86
CA ASP A 226 -21.61 18.20 2.78
C ASP A 226 -22.62 17.05 2.97
N VAL A 227 -22.15 15.89 3.40
CA VAL A 227 -23.02 14.74 3.65
C VAL A 227 -23.87 15.03 4.89
N PRO A 228 -25.21 15.00 4.79
CA PRO A 228 -26.08 15.15 5.96
C PRO A 228 -25.76 14.06 6.98
N ARG A 229 -25.56 14.44 8.24
CA ARG A 229 -25.32 13.50 9.37
C ARG A 229 -26.57 13.28 10.22
N GLU A 230 -27.73 13.50 9.63
CA GLU A 230 -29.00 13.29 10.31
C GLU A 230 -29.19 11.80 10.61
N ARG A 231 -29.70 11.51 11.81
CA ARG A 231 -30.04 10.14 12.18
C ARG A 231 -31.23 9.69 11.34
N PHE A 232 -31.08 8.57 10.64
CA PHE A 232 -32.15 7.91 9.91
C PHE A 232 -32.50 6.58 10.59
N PRO A 233 -33.74 6.09 10.45
CA PRO A 233 -34.13 4.78 10.96
C PRO A 233 -33.36 3.68 10.20
N LEU A 234 -32.37 3.09 10.85
CA LEU A 234 -31.45 2.10 10.25
C LEU A 234 -32.13 0.75 10.00
N GLU A 235 -33.05 0.34 10.87
CA GLU A 235 -33.65 -1.00 10.83
C GLU A 235 -34.44 -1.29 9.53
N PRO A 236 -35.30 -0.38 9.02
CA PRO A 236 -35.92 -0.56 7.70
C PRO A 236 -34.91 -0.66 6.55
N GLU A 237 -33.79 0.05 6.62
CA GLU A 237 -32.75 0.04 5.59
C GLU A 237 -31.98 -1.29 5.57
N ILE A 238 -31.59 -1.80 6.74
CA ILE A 238 -30.90 -3.11 6.86
C ILE A 238 -31.83 -4.26 6.41
N ARG A 239 -33.14 -4.14 6.64
CA ARG A 239 -34.13 -5.15 6.23
C ARG A 239 -34.41 -5.14 4.73
N LYS A 240 -33.92 -4.17 3.96
CA LYS A 240 -34.06 -4.19 2.49
C LYS A 240 -33.32 -5.41 1.93
N PRO A 241 -33.93 -6.16 0.99
CA PRO A 241 -33.25 -7.27 0.37
C PRO A 241 -32.01 -6.77 -0.38
N ILE A 242 -30.88 -7.45 -0.18
CA ILE A 242 -29.65 -7.18 -0.94
C ILE A 242 -29.96 -7.47 -2.42
N PRO A 243 -29.53 -6.61 -3.36
CA PRO A 243 -29.65 -6.89 -4.79
C PRO A 243 -29.12 -8.28 -5.13
N ALA A 244 -29.77 -8.97 -6.06
CA ALA A 244 -29.39 -10.32 -6.45
C ALA A 244 -27.90 -10.38 -6.82
N LEU A 245 -27.15 -11.23 -6.11
CA LEU A 245 -25.74 -11.46 -6.38
C LEU A 245 -25.59 -12.07 -7.77
N LYS A 246 -24.77 -11.43 -8.61
CA LYS A 246 -24.41 -11.97 -9.92
C LYS A 246 -23.05 -12.65 -9.81
N PRO A 247 -22.92 -13.94 -10.15
CA PRO A 247 -21.62 -14.58 -10.18
C PRO A 247 -20.74 -13.89 -11.23
N LEU A 248 -19.48 -13.68 -10.88
CA LEU A 248 -18.46 -13.18 -11.80
C LEU A 248 -17.78 -14.35 -12.49
N ALA A 249 -17.26 -14.12 -13.71
CA ALA A 249 -16.32 -15.05 -14.30
C ALA A 249 -15.08 -15.14 -13.40
N ARG A 250 -14.44 -16.31 -13.39
CA ARG A 250 -13.28 -16.56 -12.52
C ARG A 250 -12.18 -15.50 -12.68
N ALA A 251 -11.87 -15.11 -13.91
CA ALA A 251 -10.86 -14.10 -14.21
C ALA A 251 -11.21 -12.74 -13.60
N ASP A 252 -12.48 -12.31 -13.69
CA ASP A 252 -12.94 -11.04 -13.11
C ASP A 252 -12.88 -11.09 -11.57
N GLY A 253 -13.26 -12.23 -10.98
CA GLY A 253 -13.14 -12.45 -9.54
C GLY A 253 -11.68 -12.39 -9.07
N GLU A 254 -10.77 -13.00 -9.81
CA GLU A 254 -9.33 -12.95 -9.52
C GLU A 254 -8.78 -11.52 -9.66
N ALA A 255 -9.21 -10.76 -10.67
CA ALA A 255 -8.82 -9.37 -10.85
C ALA A 255 -9.31 -8.45 -9.71
N ILE A 256 -10.53 -8.67 -9.21
CA ILE A 256 -11.04 -7.92 -8.05
C ILE A 256 -10.25 -8.27 -6.79
N VAL A 257 -9.94 -9.54 -6.55
CA VAL A 257 -9.11 -9.94 -5.40
C VAL A 257 -7.72 -9.30 -5.49
N ASP A 258 -7.10 -9.29 -6.66
CA ASP A 258 -5.80 -8.64 -6.88
C ASP A 258 -5.88 -7.13 -6.63
N PHE A 259 -6.95 -6.48 -7.11
CA PHE A 259 -7.19 -5.05 -6.86
C PHE A 259 -7.35 -4.76 -5.37
N CYS A 260 -8.15 -5.55 -4.65
CA CYS A 260 -8.33 -5.42 -3.21
C CYS A 260 -7.00 -5.59 -2.47
N GLN A 261 -6.17 -6.56 -2.86
CA GLN A 261 -4.85 -6.76 -2.27
C GLN A 261 -3.93 -5.57 -2.53
N LEU A 262 -3.90 -5.04 -3.75
CA LEU A 262 -3.12 -3.84 -4.09
C LEU A 262 -3.56 -2.63 -3.27
N ALA A 263 -4.88 -2.41 -3.17
CA ALA A 263 -5.47 -1.32 -2.39
C ALA A 263 -5.13 -1.45 -0.89
N MET A 264 -5.18 -2.65 -0.33
CA MET A 264 -4.80 -2.91 1.05
C MET A 264 -3.30 -2.75 1.29
N ALA A 265 -2.45 -3.32 0.43
CA ALA A 265 -0.99 -3.27 0.57
C ALA A 265 -0.43 -1.85 0.38
N SER A 266 -1.16 -0.99 -0.34
CA SER A 266 -0.81 0.43 -0.49
C SER A 266 -0.82 1.20 0.83
N ARG A 267 -1.34 0.64 1.94
CA ARG A 267 -1.30 1.27 3.26
C ARG A 267 -1.08 0.24 4.38
N THR A 268 -0.25 0.57 5.35
CA THR A 268 -0.28 -0.14 6.63
C THR A 268 -1.51 0.38 7.38
N LEU A 269 -2.61 -0.38 7.35
CA LEU A 269 -3.73 -0.14 8.25
C LEU A 269 -3.28 -0.57 9.64
N GLU A 270 -3.25 0.35 10.60
CA GLU A 270 -3.14 0.03 12.02
C GLU A 270 -4.34 -0.85 12.43
N ILE A 271 -4.22 -2.15 12.21
CA ILE A 271 -4.96 -3.20 12.92
C ILE A 271 -4.04 -4.02 13.82
N HIS A 272 -2.76 -3.65 13.88
CA HIS A 272 -1.84 -4.02 14.94
C HIS A 272 -1.49 -2.74 15.70
N PRO A 273 -2.01 -2.51 16.92
CA PRO A 273 -1.35 -1.57 17.82
C PRO A 273 0.06 -2.12 18.06
N LEU A 274 1.06 -1.25 17.88
CA LEU A 274 2.43 -1.51 18.34
C LEU A 274 2.43 -1.85 19.84
#